data_AF-A0AAJ4ZS70-F1
#
_entry.id   AF-A0AAJ4ZS70-F1
#
_cell.length_a   1.000
_cell.length_b   1.000
_cell.length_c   1.000
_cell.angle_alpha   90.00
_cell.angle_beta   90.00
_cell.angle_gamma   90.00
#
_symmetry.space_group_name_H-M   'P 1'
#
loop_
_entity.id
_entity.type
_entity.pdbx_description
1 polymer ?
#
loop_
_entity_poly.entity_id
_entity_poly.type
_entity_poly.pdbx_seq_one_letter_code
_entity_poly.pdbx_strand_id
1 'polypeptide(L)' 'MEKGVWVAILVSAVLAFLLGNIYGQPLHWYLFIVIILVGFFINTIIIILKVKDESS' A
#
# COMPACT_ATOMS: atom_id res chain seq x y z
N MET A 1 7.40 -4.59 13.27
CA MET A 1 6.38 -3.97 12.41
C MET A 1 5.03 -4.56 12.76
N GLU A 2 4.04 -3.74 13.10
CA GLU A 2 2.71 -4.23 13.45
C GLU A 2 2.09 -4.95 12.24
N LYS A 3 1.55 -6.14 12.47
CA LYS A 3 0.83 -6.93 11.46
C LYS A 3 -0.30 -6.12 10.77
N GLY A 4 -0.80 -5.08 11.46
CA GLY A 4 -1.83 -4.18 10.95
C GLY A 4 -1.45 -3.39 9.70
N VAL A 5 -0.18 -2.97 9.54
CA VAL A 5 0.23 -2.17 8.37
C VAL A 5 0.20 -3.00 7.08
N TRP A 6 0.64 -4.25 7.16
CA TRP A 6 0.58 -5.19 6.04
C TRP A 6 -0.86 -5.48 5.62
N VAL A 7 -1.76 -5.63 6.59
CA VAL A 7 -3.20 -5.80 6.33
C VAL A 7 -3.78 -4.55 5.68
N ALA A 8 -3.41 -3.35 6.14
CA ALA A 8 -3.88 -2.09 5.56
C ALA A 8 -3.45 -1.92 4.09
N ILE A 9 -2.22 -2.30 3.73
CA ILE A 9 -1.72 -2.26 2.35
C ILE A 9 -2.49 -3.26 1.46
N LEU A 10 -2.78 -4.46 1.97
CA LEU A 10 -3.57 -5.44 1.22
C LEU A 10 -5.02 -4.96 1.01
N VAL A 11 -5.65 -4.40 2.04
CA VAL A 11 -7.02 -3.87 1.97
C VAL A 11 -7.10 -2.69 1.00
N SER A 12 -6.12 -1.78 1.01
CA SER A 12 -6.08 -0.66 0.06
C SER A 12 -5.90 -1.12 -1.38
N ALA A 13 -5.10 -2.17 -1.63
CA ALA A 13 -4.96 -2.76 -2.96
C ALA A 13 -6.27 -3.38 -3.47
N VAL A 14 -7.00 -4.10 -2.60
CA VAL A 14 -8.31 -4.69 -2.94
C VAL A 14 -9.34 -3.60 -3.21
N LEU A 15 -9.38 -2.53 -2.40
CA LEU A 15 -10.27 -1.39 -2.60
C LEU A 15 -10.00 -0.67 -3.92
N ALA A 16 -8.73 -0.46 -4.28
CA ALA A 16 -8.36 0.18 -5.53
C ALA A 16 -8.84 -0.63 -6.75
N PHE A 17 -8.79 -1.96 -6.68
CA PHE A 17 -9.29 -2.85 -7.73
C PHE A 17 -10.82 -2.86 -7.81
N LEU A 18 -11.51 -2.88 -6.66
CA LEU A 18 -12.97 -2.73 -6.60
C LEU A 18 -13.43 -1.41 -7.24
N LEU A 19 -12.76 -0.30 -6.91
CA LEU A 19 -13.04 1.00 -7.51
C LEU A 19 -12.77 0.98 -9.01
N GLY A 20 -11.60 0.49 -9.45
CA GLY A 20 -11.27 0.38 -10.87
C GLY A 20 -12.34 -0.38 -11.67
N ASN A 21 -12.88 -1.47 -11.11
CA ASN A 21 -13.98 -2.21 -11.71
C ASN A 21 -15.28 -1.38 -11.81
N ILE A 22 -15.61 -0.58 -10.79
CA ILE A 22 -16.78 0.32 -10.81
C ILE A 22 -16.64 1.40 -11.90
N TYR A 23 -15.42 1.90 -12.12
CA TYR A 23 -15.12 2.86 -13.19
C TYR A 23 -15.03 2.22 -14.60
N GLY A 24 -15.25 0.91 -14.72
CA GLY A 24 -15.13 0.19 -15.99
C GLY A 24 -13.70 0.16 -16.53
N GLN A 25 -12.69 0.37 -15.69
CA GLN A 25 -11.30 0.26 -16.10
C GLN A 25 -10.92 -1.21 -16.31
N PRO A 26 -10.17 -1.52 -17.40
CA PRO A 26 -9.65 -2.86 -17.60
C PRO A 26 -8.73 -3.24 -16.43
N LEU A 27 -9.09 -4.34 -15.76
CA LEU A 27 -8.43 -4.79 -14.55
C LEU A 27 -7.12 -5.51 -14.91
N HIS A 28 -6.03 -4.76 -15.02
CA HIS A 28 -4.72 -5.33 -15.31
C HIS A 28 -4.05 -5.85 -14.03
N TRP A 29 -3.83 -7.16 -13.96
CA TRP A 29 -3.29 -7.82 -12.77
C TRP A 29 -1.92 -7.29 -12.32
N TYR A 30 -1.09 -6.80 -13.25
CA TYR A 30 0.21 -6.21 -12.90
C TYR A 30 0.07 -4.93 -12.08
N LEU A 31 -1.02 -4.18 -12.22
CA LEU A 31 -1.29 -2.98 -11.42
C LEU A 31 -1.51 -3.31 -9.95
N PHE A 32 -1.98 -4.52 -9.64
CA PHE A 32 -2.10 -5.01 -8.26
C PHE A 32 -0.74 -5.06 -7.57
N ILE A 33 0.25 -5.61 -8.27
CA ILE A 33 1.63 -5.71 -7.78
C ILE A 33 2.24 -4.32 -7.60
N VAL A 34 1.96 -3.39 -8.52
CA VAL A 34 2.42 -1.99 -8.44
C VAL A 34 1.85 -1.31 -7.19
N ILE A 35 0.56 -1.46 -6.90
CA ILE A 35 -0.07 -0.85 -5.72
C ILE A 35 0.54 -1.40 -4.43
N ILE A 36 0.79 -2.72 -4.36
CA ILE A 36 1.46 -3.34 -3.21
C ILE A 36 2.87 -2.76 -3.04
N LEU A 37 3.65 -2.64 -4.12
CA LEU A 37 4.99 -2.06 -4.08
C LEU A 37 4.99 -0.61 -3.59
N VAL A 38 4.04 0.21 -4.05
CA VAL A 38 3.88 1.59 -3.59
C VAL A 38 3.53 1.62 -2.10
N GLY A 39 2.63 0.76 -1.64
CA GLY A 39 2.31 0.63 -0.21
C GLY A 39 3.53 0.27 0.63
N PHE A 40 4.38 -0.64 0.15
CA PHE A 40 5.66 -0.97 0.78
C PHE A 40 6.60 0.23 0.87
N PHE A 41 6.77 0.92 -0.24
CA PHE A 41 7.65 2.08 -0.32
C PHE A 41 7.24 3.17 0.67
N ILE A 42 5.94 3.49 0.74
CA ILE A 42 5.41 4.45 1.72
C ILE A 42 5.66 3.97 3.15
N ASN A 43 5.40 2.69 3.45
CA ASN A 43 5.68 2.13 4.78
C ASN A 43 7.17 2.23 5.14
N THR A 44 8.08 2.00 4.20
CA THR A 44 9.52 2.19 4.41
C THR A 44 9.85 3.65 4.76
N ILE A 45 9.28 4.62 4.05
CA ILE A 45 9.44 6.05 4.37
C ILE A 45 8.97 6.33 5.80
N ILE A 46 7.79 5.83 6.18
CA ILE A 46 7.23 6.02 7.54
C ILE A 46 8.20 5.46 8.60
N ILE A 47 8.76 4.27 8.38
CA ILE A 47 9.71 3.67 9.32
C ILE A 47 10.97 4.52 9.44
N ILE A 48 11.54 4.99 8.32
CA ILE A 48 12.73 5.85 8.33
C ILE A 48 12.47 7.13 9.12
N LEU A 49 11.32 7.78 8.87
CA LEU A 49 10.92 8.98 9.60
C LEU A 49 10.73 8.73 11.10
N LYS A 50 10.07 7.62 11.45
CA LYS A 50 9.85 7.23 12.85
C LYS A 50 11.17 6.97 13.59
N VAL A 51 12.10 6.26 12.96
CA VAL A 51 13.43 5.99 13.54
C VAL A 51 14.21 7.28 13.76
N LYS A 52 14.12 8.25 12.83
CA LYS A 52 14.76 9.54 12.99
C LYS A 52 14.19 10.33 14.17
N ASP A 53 12.87 10.32 14.34
CA ASP A 53 12.16 11.05 15.41
C ASP A 53 12.48 10.47 16.81
N GLU A 54 12.52 9.14 16.95
CA GLU A 54 12.89 8.47 18.22
C GLU A 54 14.37 8.62 18.61
N SER A 55 15.22 9.06 17.67
CA SER A 55 16.67 9.26 17.89
C SER A 55 17.06 10.68 18.31
N SER A 56 16.10 11.61 18.39
CA SER A 56 16.29 13.00 18.83
C SER A 56 15.75 13.25 20.23
#